data_AF-A0A5Q4FE34-F1
#
_entry.id   AF-A0A5Q4FE34-F1
#
_cell.length_a   1.000
_cell.length_b   1.000
_cell.length_c   1.000
_cell.angle_alpha   90.00
_cell.angle_beta   90.00
_cell.angle_gamma   90.00
#
_symmetry.space_group_name_H-M   'P 1'
#
loop_
_entity.id
_entity.type
_entity.pdbx_description
1 polymer ?
#
loop_
_entity_poly.entity_id
_entity_poly.type
_entity_poly.pdbx_seq_one_letter_code
_entity_poly.pdbx_strand_id
1 'polypeptide(L)'
;MKQTYFSLLAVTILFAAFACGPANNSDVLPGPISEQHILDHVEVLASDEFGGRTPGTVYEEMTVAYVISQFEELGVEPGMPDGSFTQDVPLMGQVAHNVTVSLQSDNQQVPLAYLDDAMAWPAHTQQSVDVRDAEMIYVGYGIEAPEEDWDDFKGADVSGKVLVFKNFNPVTHEDRFDGGNRLYYGRWTYKFEQAAEKGALGALIIHTDETAGYGWDVVRNSWSRERLFVFEDEEPATQFNGWLTHDRSRELFEMAGLNLQDMLDAAESPYFEPIPLTGVRIDASMDAVYRDIAGQNVVGKITGSDPELAEEAVVFSAHHDHLGIGDPVDGDSIFNGAWDNA
;
A
#
# COMPACT_ATOMS: atom_id res chain seq x y z
N MET A 1 -0.54 95.76 42.55
CA MET A 1 0.93 95.86 42.44
C MET A 1 1.51 94.56 42.97
N LYS A 2 2.40 93.91 42.19
CA LYS A 2 3.09 92.62 42.44
C LYS A 2 2.21 91.37 42.25
N GLN A 3 2.65 90.30 41.59
CA GLN A 3 3.69 90.04 40.60
C GLN A 3 3.37 88.62 40.09
N THR A 4 3.45 88.43 38.78
CA THR A 4 3.39 87.16 38.05
C THR A 4 4.42 86.17 38.55
N TYR A 5 4.06 84.88 38.70
CA TYR A 5 4.91 83.74 38.30
C TYR A 5 4.03 82.55 37.90
N PHE A 6 4.12 82.21 36.61
CA PHE A 6 3.71 80.94 36.03
C PHE A 6 4.58 79.83 36.63
N SER A 7 3.98 78.70 37.00
CA SER A 7 4.70 77.46 37.24
C SER A 7 3.91 76.33 36.62
N LEU A 8 4.47 75.80 35.53
CA LEU A 8 4.07 74.53 34.91
C LEU A 8 4.17 73.43 35.97
N LEU A 9 3.05 72.80 36.31
CA LEU A 9 3.06 71.51 37.01
C LEU A 9 2.95 70.42 35.94
N ALA A 10 4.06 69.71 35.72
CA ALA A 10 4.11 68.55 34.86
C ALA A 10 3.23 67.44 35.46
N VAL A 11 2.19 67.03 34.73
CA VAL A 11 1.39 65.86 35.05
C VAL A 11 2.17 64.64 34.57
N THR A 12 2.83 63.94 35.48
CA THR A 12 3.44 62.63 35.20
C THR A 12 2.33 61.58 35.24
N ILE A 13 1.73 61.29 34.09
CA ILE A 13 0.84 60.13 33.91
C ILE A 13 1.73 58.89 33.90
N LEU A 14 1.59 58.07 34.94
CA LEU A 14 2.20 56.75 35.04
C LEU A 14 1.44 55.82 34.08
N PHE A 15 1.94 55.66 32.86
CA PHE A 15 1.48 54.61 31.94
C PHE A 15 2.01 53.27 32.45
N ALA A 16 1.20 52.56 33.24
CA ALA A 16 1.38 51.12 33.42
C ALA A 16 0.96 50.44 32.11
N ALA A 17 1.93 50.22 31.22
CA ALA A 17 1.74 49.37 30.07
C ALA A 17 1.51 47.94 30.57
N PHE A 18 0.26 47.49 30.57
CA PHE A 18 -0.07 46.07 30.51
C PHE A 18 0.40 45.57 29.15
N ALA A 19 1.66 45.14 29.08
CA ALA A 19 2.12 44.28 28.01
C ALA A 19 1.52 42.89 28.29
N CYS A 20 0.35 42.61 27.71
CA CYS A 20 0.02 41.23 27.36
C CYS A 20 1.00 40.83 26.25
N GLY A 21 2.15 40.28 26.63
CA GLY A 21 2.95 39.53 25.69
C GLY A 21 2.17 38.28 25.25
N PRO A 22 2.39 37.77 24.02
CA PRO A 22 1.93 36.44 23.68
C PRO A 22 2.52 35.47 24.71
N ALA A 23 1.67 34.62 25.30
CA ALA A 23 2.15 33.53 26.11
C ALA A 23 3.01 32.65 25.19
N ASN A 24 4.33 32.65 25.41
CA ASN A 24 5.21 31.63 24.86
C ASN A 24 4.72 30.30 25.44
N ASN A 25 3.89 29.59 24.68
CA ASN A 25 3.41 28.26 25.02
C ASN A 25 4.46 27.21 24.62
N SER A 26 5.74 27.47 24.89
CA SER A 26 6.87 26.69 24.37
C SER A 26 7.47 25.71 25.38
N ASP A 27 6.82 25.45 26.51
CA ASP A 27 7.35 24.54 27.55
C ASP A 27 6.32 23.51 28.01
N VAL A 28 5.61 22.88 27.06
CA VAL A 28 5.08 21.53 27.28
C VAL A 28 5.80 20.61 26.30
N LEU A 29 7.09 20.39 26.54
CA LEU A 29 7.68 19.16 26.03
C LEU A 29 7.02 18.03 26.84
N PRO A 30 6.37 17.04 26.21
CA PRO A 30 6.04 15.81 26.91
C PRO A 30 7.32 15.30 27.59
N GLY A 31 7.16 14.61 28.72
CA GLY A 31 8.29 14.01 29.41
C GLY A 31 9.19 13.20 28.45
N PRO A 32 10.42 12.86 28.85
CA PRO A 32 11.34 12.11 27.98
C PRO A 32 10.64 10.87 27.41
N ILE A 33 10.98 10.52 26.16
CA ILE A 33 10.53 9.27 25.52
C ILE A 33 10.75 8.13 26.53
N SER A 34 9.67 7.47 26.91
CA SER A 34 9.69 6.38 27.88
C SER A 34 8.96 5.17 27.33
N GLU A 35 9.40 3.99 27.72
CA GLU A 35 8.75 2.73 27.38
C GLU A 35 7.27 2.75 27.76
N GLN A 36 6.95 3.25 28.96
CA GLN A 36 5.57 3.33 29.43
C GLN A 36 4.69 4.22 28.55
N HIS A 37 5.16 5.42 28.16
CA HIS A 37 4.37 6.31 27.30
C HIS A 37 4.09 5.68 25.93
N ILE A 38 5.05 4.95 25.36
CA ILE A 38 4.83 4.23 24.10
C ILE A 38 3.78 3.13 24.30
N LEU A 39 3.92 2.32 25.37
CA LEU A 39 2.98 1.26 25.68
C LEU A 39 1.57 1.80 25.94
N ASP A 40 1.42 2.94 26.61
CA ASP A 40 0.12 3.56 26.87
C ASP A 40 -0.61 3.87 25.55
N HIS A 41 0.08 4.38 24.53
CA HIS A 41 -0.53 4.61 23.22
C HIS A 41 -0.86 3.31 22.48
N VAL A 42 0.05 2.34 22.53
CA VAL A 42 -0.15 1.02 21.90
C VAL A 42 -1.35 0.30 22.53
N GLU A 43 -1.50 0.34 23.86
CA GLU A 43 -2.63 -0.29 24.57
C GLU A 43 -3.97 0.33 24.18
N VAL A 44 -4.03 1.65 24.00
CA VAL A 44 -5.26 2.32 23.54
C VAL A 44 -5.57 1.94 22.10
N LEU A 45 -4.63 2.17 21.19
CA LEU A 45 -4.82 1.96 19.76
C LEU A 45 -5.09 0.50 19.42
N ALA A 46 -4.45 -0.43 20.13
CA ALA A 46 -4.61 -1.88 19.94
C ALA A 46 -5.69 -2.49 20.86
N SER A 47 -6.50 -1.70 21.53
CA SER A 47 -7.61 -2.25 22.32
C SER A 47 -8.74 -2.76 21.43
N ASP A 48 -9.54 -3.69 21.95
CA ASP A 48 -10.75 -4.20 21.27
C ASP A 48 -11.76 -3.07 20.96
N GLU A 49 -11.74 -1.98 21.73
CA GLU A 49 -12.56 -0.80 21.52
C GLU A 49 -12.24 -0.11 20.19
N PHE A 50 -10.98 -0.17 19.73
CA PHE A 50 -10.55 0.37 18.44
C PHE A 50 -10.71 -0.64 17.29
N GLY A 51 -11.23 -1.85 17.56
CA GLY A 51 -11.76 -2.77 16.54
C GLY A 51 -10.82 -3.13 15.39
N GLY A 52 -9.51 -3.00 15.58
CA GLY A 52 -8.50 -3.20 14.54
C GLY A 52 -8.50 -2.15 13.41
N ARG A 53 -9.13 -0.99 13.59
CA ARG A 53 -8.85 0.25 12.82
C ARG A 53 -8.93 0.14 11.29
N THR A 54 -9.90 -0.61 10.74
CA THR A 54 -10.09 -0.64 9.27
C THR A 54 -10.55 0.70 8.72
N PRO A 55 -9.97 1.18 7.61
CA PRO A 55 -10.41 2.43 6.96
C PRO A 55 -11.88 2.40 6.54
N GLY A 56 -12.52 3.56 6.58
CA GLY A 56 -13.94 3.75 6.26
C GLY A 56 -14.89 3.15 7.29
N THR A 57 -14.44 2.92 8.51
CA THR A 57 -15.26 2.42 9.62
C THR A 57 -15.27 3.39 10.80
N VAL A 58 -16.18 3.20 11.75
CA VAL A 58 -16.19 3.99 13.01
C VAL A 58 -14.86 3.91 13.77
N TYR A 59 -14.09 2.83 13.56
CA TYR A 59 -12.78 2.65 14.20
C TYR A 59 -11.70 3.58 13.63
N GLU A 60 -11.78 3.93 12.34
CA GLU A 60 -10.93 4.98 11.76
C GLU A 60 -11.28 6.33 12.40
N GLU A 61 -12.57 6.67 12.50
CA GLU A 61 -13.03 7.92 13.13
C GLU A 61 -12.50 8.05 14.57
N MET A 62 -12.57 6.96 15.35
CA MET A 62 -12.03 6.90 16.72
C MET A 62 -10.50 7.06 16.75
N THR A 63 -9.80 6.43 15.81
CA THR A 63 -8.34 6.51 15.68
C THR A 63 -7.88 7.92 15.32
N VAL A 64 -8.51 8.54 14.33
CA VAL A 64 -8.25 9.92 13.91
C VAL A 64 -8.49 10.88 15.07
N ALA A 65 -9.63 10.76 15.76
CA ALA A 65 -9.94 11.60 16.92
C ALA A 65 -8.90 11.45 18.04
N TYR A 66 -8.45 10.21 18.29
CA TYR A 66 -7.41 9.94 19.27
C TYR A 66 -6.09 10.62 18.89
N VAL A 67 -5.57 10.41 17.66
CA VAL A 67 -4.31 11.03 17.21
C VAL A 67 -4.38 12.55 17.26
N ILE A 68 -5.49 13.15 16.80
CA ILE A 68 -5.71 14.60 16.88
C ILE A 68 -5.66 15.08 18.33
N SER A 69 -6.31 14.37 19.26
CA SER A 69 -6.28 14.75 20.68
C SER A 69 -4.85 14.74 21.25
N GLN A 70 -4.01 13.79 20.82
CA GLN A 70 -2.61 13.73 21.24
C GLN A 70 -1.79 14.88 20.64
N PHE A 71 -2.02 15.23 19.37
CA PHE A 71 -1.41 16.41 18.76
C PHE A 71 -1.79 17.71 19.48
N GLU A 72 -3.06 17.88 19.82
CA GLU A 72 -3.54 19.06 20.54
C GLU A 72 -2.93 19.16 21.95
N GLU A 73 -2.83 18.05 22.68
CA GLU A 73 -2.20 18.00 24.02
C GLU A 73 -0.71 18.39 23.95
N LEU A 74 -0.03 18.01 22.86
CA LEU A 74 1.37 18.34 22.58
C LEU A 74 1.57 19.74 22.00
N GLY A 75 0.51 20.49 21.73
CA GLY A 75 0.59 21.81 21.11
C GLY A 75 1.02 21.79 19.63
N VAL A 76 0.84 20.66 18.94
CA VAL A 76 1.09 20.53 17.50
C VAL A 76 0.01 21.29 16.73
N GLU A 77 0.40 22.02 15.70
CA GLU A 77 -0.51 22.82 14.87
C GLU A 77 -1.17 21.94 13.79
N PRO A 78 -2.40 22.27 13.35
CA PRO A 78 -3.00 21.63 12.18
C PRO A 78 -2.14 21.80 10.93
N GLY A 79 -1.93 20.70 10.19
CA GLY A 79 -1.06 20.67 9.02
C GLY A 79 -1.75 21.03 7.70
N MET A 80 -3.08 21.07 7.65
CA MET A 80 -3.82 21.27 6.40
C MET A 80 -4.07 22.76 6.10
N PRO A 81 -4.14 23.15 4.80
CA PRO A 81 -4.35 24.55 4.41
C PRO A 81 -5.67 25.17 4.89
N ASP A 82 -6.69 24.35 5.16
CA ASP A 82 -7.99 24.78 5.68
C ASP A 82 -8.01 24.94 7.21
N GLY A 83 -6.87 24.69 7.87
CA GLY A 83 -6.72 24.77 9.32
C GLY A 83 -7.16 23.51 10.06
N SER A 84 -7.42 22.40 9.36
CA SER A 84 -7.71 21.09 9.96
C SER A 84 -6.46 20.21 10.09
N PHE A 85 -6.59 19.10 10.83
CA PHE A 85 -5.57 18.05 10.88
C PHE A 85 -5.79 16.99 9.81
N THR A 86 -6.93 16.97 9.11
CA THR A 86 -7.34 15.80 8.31
C THR A 86 -7.24 16.08 6.82
N GLN A 87 -6.59 15.18 6.10
CA GLN A 87 -6.62 15.14 4.63
C GLN A 87 -7.47 13.96 4.19
N ASP A 88 -8.51 14.23 3.41
CA ASP A 88 -9.32 13.17 2.82
C ASP A 88 -8.52 12.38 1.79
N VAL A 89 -8.60 11.05 1.89
CA VAL A 89 -8.02 10.09 0.97
C VAL A 89 -9.16 9.27 0.39
N PRO A 90 -9.64 9.59 -0.83
CA PRO A 90 -10.68 8.81 -1.48
C PRO A 90 -10.11 7.42 -1.84
N LEU A 91 -10.67 6.41 -1.20
CA LEU A 91 -10.35 5.01 -1.42
C LEU A 91 -11.54 4.30 -2.05
N MET A 92 -11.25 3.20 -2.73
CA MET A 92 -12.26 2.27 -3.21
C MET A 92 -12.08 0.92 -2.53
N GLY A 93 -13.17 0.41 -1.96
CA GLY A 93 -13.27 -0.96 -1.47
C GLY A 93 -13.69 -1.88 -2.60
N GLN A 94 -13.07 -3.07 -2.70
CA GLN A 94 -13.45 -4.13 -3.63
C GLN A 94 -13.58 -5.47 -2.90
N VAL A 95 -14.71 -6.13 -3.10
CA VAL A 95 -14.93 -7.53 -2.67
C VAL A 95 -15.21 -8.41 -3.89
N ALA A 96 -14.25 -9.28 -4.21
CA ALA A 96 -14.41 -10.28 -5.25
C ALA A 96 -15.27 -11.46 -4.76
N HIS A 97 -16.12 -11.99 -5.62
CA HIS A 97 -16.98 -13.14 -5.35
C HIS A 97 -17.22 -13.94 -6.63
N ASN A 98 -17.77 -15.15 -6.49
CA ASN A 98 -17.97 -16.11 -7.60
C ASN A 98 -16.68 -16.38 -8.41
N VAL A 99 -15.51 -16.31 -7.76
CA VAL A 99 -14.22 -16.44 -8.43
C VAL A 99 -14.01 -17.89 -8.87
N THR A 100 -13.78 -18.06 -10.16
CA THR A 100 -13.42 -19.34 -10.79
C THR A 100 -12.22 -19.12 -11.69
N VAL A 101 -11.19 -19.96 -11.51
CA VAL A 101 -10.00 -19.97 -12.36
C VAL A 101 -9.70 -21.41 -12.73
N SER A 102 -9.41 -21.67 -14.00
CA SER A 102 -8.97 -23.00 -14.43
C SER A 102 -7.93 -22.93 -15.54
N LEU A 103 -6.97 -23.84 -15.47
CA LEU A 103 -6.01 -24.08 -16.55
C LEU A 103 -6.59 -25.12 -17.49
N GLN A 104 -6.39 -24.93 -18.78
CA GLN A 104 -6.88 -25.79 -19.85
C GLN A 104 -5.69 -26.29 -20.66
N SER A 105 -5.71 -27.56 -21.03
CA SER A 105 -4.86 -28.17 -22.06
C SER A 105 -5.71 -29.11 -22.91
N ASP A 106 -5.19 -29.53 -24.07
CA ASP A 106 -5.92 -30.41 -25.01
C ASP A 106 -6.53 -31.66 -24.36
N ASN A 107 -5.94 -32.14 -23.26
CA ASN A 107 -6.33 -33.40 -22.61
C ASN A 107 -6.89 -33.23 -21.20
N GLN A 108 -6.88 -32.02 -20.62
CA GLN A 108 -7.19 -31.83 -19.21
C GLN A 108 -7.61 -30.40 -18.89
N GLN A 109 -8.66 -30.27 -18.09
CA GLN A 109 -9.01 -29.06 -17.35
C GLN A 109 -8.57 -29.22 -15.89
N VAL A 110 -7.84 -28.24 -15.36
CA VAL A 110 -7.41 -28.18 -13.96
C VAL A 110 -8.12 -26.99 -13.30
N PRO A 111 -9.21 -27.22 -12.54
CA PRO A 111 -9.80 -26.17 -11.72
C PRO A 111 -8.84 -25.81 -10.58
N LEU A 112 -8.70 -24.51 -10.31
CA LEU A 112 -7.91 -23.99 -9.19
C LEU A 112 -8.87 -23.57 -8.07
N ALA A 113 -8.68 -24.12 -6.87
CA ALA A 113 -9.44 -23.69 -5.70
C ALA A 113 -9.11 -22.23 -5.36
N TYR A 114 -10.12 -21.35 -5.41
CA TYR A 114 -9.94 -19.96 -4.98
C TYR A 114 -9.47 -19.90 -3.53
N LEU A 115 -8.58 -18.96 -3.21
CA LEU A 115 -7.87 -18.77 -1.93
C LEU A 115 -6.79 -19.81 -1.61
N ASP A 116 -6.96 -21.07 -2.00
CA ASP A 116 -6.03 -22.14 -1.64
C ASP A 116 -5.00 -22.44 -2.75
N ASP A 117 -5.43 -22.42 -4.01
CA ASP A 117 -4.59 -22.69 -5.18
C ASP A 117 -4.23 -21.41 -5.95
N ALA A 118 -5.20 -20.49 -6.04
CA ALA A 118 -5.10 -19.23 -6.78
C ALA A 118 -5.86 -18.10 -6.08
N MET A 119 -5.30 -16.90 -6.15
CA MET A 119 -5.96 -15.66 -5.79
C MET A 119 -6.14 -14.83 -7.05
N ALA A 120 -7.34 -14.29 -7.29
CA ALA A 120 -7.60 -13.44 -8.45
C ALA A 120 -8.70 -12.43 -8.15
N TRP A 121 -8.63 -11.27 -8.81
CA TRP A 121 -9.60 -10.18 -8.67
C TRP A 121 -9.66 -9.34 -9.96
N PRO A 122 -10.78 -8.63 -10.22
CA PRO A 122 -10.84 -7.66 -11.32
C PRO A 122 -9.86 -6.50 -11.10
N ALA A 123 -9.07 -6.13 -12.10
CA ALA A 123 -8.02 -5.12 -11.93
C ALA A 123 -8.51 -3.67 -12.14
N HIS A 124 -9.60 -3.45 -12.89
CA HIS A 124 -10.06 -2.10 -13.31
C HIS A 124 -11.52 -1.82 -12.97
N THR A 125 -11.90 -1.90 -11.69
CA THR A 125 -13.25 -1.58 -11.19
C THR A 125 -14.44 -2.24 -11.93
N GLN A 126 -14.17 -3.25 -12.77
CA GLN A 126 -15.18 -3.98 -13.51
C GLN A 126 -15.95 -4.83 -12.52
N GLN A 127 -17.28 -4.77 -12.61
CA GLN A 127 -18.16 -5.56 -11.74
C GLN A 127 -18.15 -7.04 -12.10
N SER A 128 -17.72 -7.38 -13.32
CA SER A 128 -17.63 -8.77 -13.78
C SER A 128 -16.50 -8.91 -14.80
N VAL A 129 -15.77 -10.00 -14.70
CA VAL A 129 -14.74 -10.45 -15.64
C VAL A 129 -15.11 -11.83 -16.15
N ASP A 130 -14.96 -12.04 -17.45
CA ASP A 130 -15.13 -13.35 -18.09
C ASP A 130 -14.08 -13.54 -19.19
N VAL A 131 -12.93 -14.06 -18.78
CA VAL A 131 -11.81 -14.43 -19.66
C VAL A 131 -11.91 -15.91 -19.99
N ARG A 132 -11.86 -16.23 -21.29
CA ARG A 132 -11.96 -17.60 -21.81
C ARG A 132 -10.85 -17.88 -22.80
N ASP A 133 -10.28 -19.08 -22.72
CA ASP A 133 -9.32 -19.63 -23.68
C ASP A 133 -8.11 -18.70 -23.93
N ALA A 134 -7.67 -18.00 -22.88
CA ALA A 134 -6.63 -16.99 -23.01
C ALA A 134 -5.24 -17.62 -23.12
N GLU A 135 -4.42 -17.08 -24.02
CA GLU A 135 -3.00 -17.41 -24.13
C GLU A 135 -2.24 -16.93 -22.91
N MET A 136 -1.24 -17.70 -22.51
CA MET A 136 -0.36 -17.35 -21.40
C MET A 136 1.10 -17.26 -21.87
N ILE A 137 1.85 -16.33 -21.30
CA ILE A 137 3.28 -16.15 -21.58
C ILE A 137 4.04 -15.89 -20.28
N TYR A 138 5.12 -16.64 -20.06
CA TYR A 138 6.03 -16.38 -18.97
C TYR A 138 7.03 -15.30 -19.38
N VAL A 139 7.12 -14.22 -18.60
CA VAL A 139 7.91 -13.03 -18.93
C VAL A 139 9.03 -12.79 -17.90
N GLY A 140 9.48 -13.84 -17.21
CA GLY A 140 10.55 -13.70 -16.22
C GLY A 140 10.10 -12.78 -15.08
N TYR A 141 10.92 -11.79 -14.74
CA TYR A 141 10.55 -10.79 -13.75
C TYR A 141 9.60 -9.72 -14.30
N GLY A 142 9.50 -9.58 -15.62
CA GLY A 142 8.71 -8.55 -16.30
C GLY A 142 9.28 -7.16 -16.12
N ILE A 143 10.62 -7.03 -16.08
CA ILE A 143 11.31 -5.76 -15.85
C ILE A 143 11.73 -5.13 -17.17
N GLU A 144 11.47 -3.83 -17.29
CA GLU A 144 12.09 -2.95 -18.28
C GLU A 144 12.81 -1.82 -17.53
N ALA A 145 14.15 -1.91 -17.47
CA ALA A 145 15.03 -1.00 -16.73
C ALA A 145 16.25 -0.67 -17.60
N PRO A 146 16.15 0.34 -18.50
CA PRO A 146 17.23 0.72 -19.40
C PRO A 146 18.54 1.10 -18.69
N GLU A 147 18.45 1.66 -17.49
CA GLU A 147 19.60 2.01 -16.65
C GLU A 147 20.35 0.79 -16.10
N GLU A 148 19.69 -0.36 -16.03
CA GLU A 148 20.26 -1.65 -15.62
C GLU A 148 20.64 -2.51 -16.84
N ASP A 149 20.48 -2.02 -18.08
CA ASP A 149 20.59 -2.80 -19.32
C ASP A 149 19.78 -4.10 -19.22
N TRP A 150 18.52 -3.97 -18.78
CA TRP A 150 17.60 -5.07 -18.52
C TRP A 150 16.24 -4.84 -19.19
N ASP A 151 15.78 -5.84 -19.94
CA ASP A 151 14.46 -5.85 -20.58
C ASP A 151 14.04 -7.32 -20.69
N ASP A 152 13.08 -7.76 -19.87
CA ASP A 152 12.56 -9.13 -19.91
C ASP A 152 11.60 -9.37 -21.07
N PHE A 153 11.06 -8.32 -21.68
CA PHE A 153 10.08 -8.45 -22.75
C PHE A 153 10.76 -8.67 -24.10
N LYS A 154 11.94 -8.08 -24.33
CA LYS A 154 12.71 -8.21 -25.59
C LYS A 154 11.88 -7.96 -26.86
N GLY A 155 10.89 -7.09 -26.76
CA GLY A 155 9.93 -6.79 -27.83
C GLY A 155 8.92 -7.90 -28.16
N ALA A 156 8.76 -8.91 -27.30
CA ALA A 156 7.74 -9.94 -27.46
C ALA A 156 6.33 -9.32 -27.45
N ASP A 157 5.45 -9.83 -28.32
CA ASP A 157 4.04 -9.45 -28.32
C ASP A 157 3.30 -10.12 -27.17
N VAL A 158 2.99 -9.34 -26.13
CA VAL A 158 2.25 -9.79 -24.95
C VAL A 158 0.80 -9.30 -24.94
N SER A 159 0.39 -8.53 -25.95
CA SER A 159 -0.94 -7.94 -26.00
C SER A 159 -2.02 -9.02 -26.07
N GLY A 160 -3.07 -8.85 -25.27
CA GLY A 160 -4.20 -9.78 -25.19
C GLY A 160 -3.88 -11.14 -24.53
N LYS A 161 -2.69 -11.31 -23.94
CA LYS A 161 -2.26 -12.55 -23.26
C LYS A 161 -2.28 -12.36 -21.75
N VAL A 162 -2.33 -13.45 -21.00
CA VAL A 162 -2.13 -13.46 -19.55
C VAL A 162 -0.65 -13.62 -19.27
N LEU A 163 -0.04 -12.64 -18.63
CA LEU A 163 1.39 -12.64 -18.32
C LEU A 163 1.61 -13.36 -17.00
N VAL A 164 2.59 -14.26 -16.98
CA VAL A 164 3.00 -14.99 -15.78
C VAL A 164 4.37 -14.46 -15.36
N PHE A 165 4.48 -14.01 -14.12
CA PHE A 165 5.67 -13.35 -13.61
C PHE A 165 6.31 -14.13 -12.46
N LYS A 166 7.64 -14.18 -12.46
CA LYS A 166 8.44 -14.43 -11.25
C LYS A 166 8.36 -13.20 -10.36
N ASN A 167 8.01 -13.37 -9.09
CA ASN A 167 8.04 -12.26 -8.12
C ASN A 167 9.50 -11.87 -7.79
N PHE A 168 9.73 -10.65 -7.29
CA PHE A 168 11.06 -10.07 -7.01
C PHE A 168 11.78 -9.46 -8.23
N ASN A 169 13.02 -9.01 -8.05
CA ASN A 169 13.96 -8.58 -9.08
C ASN A 169 15.17 -9.55 -9.09
N PRO A 170 16.04 -9.55 -10.11
CA PRO A 170 17.22 -10.41 -10.11
C PRO A 170 18.08 -10.23 -8.87
N VAL A 171 18.60 -11.35 -8.32
CA VAL A 171 19.44 -11.36 -7.10
C VAL A 171 20.85 -11.88 -7.34
N THR A 172 21.11 -12.49 -8.50
CA THR A 172 22.42 -13.07 -8.81
C THR A 172 23.43 -12.09 -9.41
N HIS A 173 23.07 -10.81 -9.51
CA HIS A 173 23.91 -9.75 -10.10
C HIS A 173 24.28 -8.71 -9.04
N GLU A 174 25.42 -8.88 -8.38
CA GLU A 174 25.87 -7.97 -7.31
C GLU A 174 26.09 -6.52 -7.77
N ASP A 175 26.36 -6.31 -9.06
CA ASP A 175 26.57 -5.00 -9.68
C ASP A 175 25.30 -4.36 -10.24
N ARG A 176 24.15 -5.04 -10.15
CA ARG A 176 22.84 -4.57 -10.64
C ARG A 176 21.81 -4.62 -9.52
N PHE A 177 20.71 -3.90 -9.70
CA PHE A 177 19.54 -3.95 -8.80
C PHE A 177 19.90 -3.81 -7.32
N ASP A 178 20.82 -2.90 -6.99
CA ASP A 178 21.28 -2.61 -5.63
C ASP A 178 21.71 -3.87 -4.84
N GLY A 179 22.41 -4.79 -5.50
CA GLY A 179 22.99 -5.98 -4.85
C GLY A 179 21.97 -7.00 -4.37
N GLY A 180 20.83 -7.10 -5.06
CA GLY A 180 19.76 -8.05 -4.75
C GLY A 180 18.76 -7.56 -3.71
N ASN A 181 18.81 -6.27 -3.33
CA ASN A 181 17.73 -5.64 -2.57
C ASN A 181 16.44 -5.57 -3.39
N ARG A 182 15.29 -5.56 -2.71
CA ARG A 182 13.99 -5.38 -3.39
C ARG A 182 13.85 -3.94 -3.86
N LEU A 183 13.94 -3.72 -5.16
CA LEU A 183 13.65 -2.44 -5.79
C LEU A 183 12.16 -2.33 -6.18
N TYR A 184 11.76 -1.19 -6.74
CA TYR A 184 10.42 -1.01 -7.30
C TYR A 184 10.09 -2.10 -8.32
N TYR A 185 11.04 -2.44 -9.18
CA TYR A 185 11.01 -3.56 -10.12
C TYR A 185 10.67 -4.91 -9.48
N GLY A 186 11.07 -5.10 -8.23
CA GLY A 186 10.82 -6.31 -7.46
C GLY A 186 9.45 -6.37 -6.81
N ARG A 187 8.64 -5.32 -6.89
CA ARG A 187 7.27 -5.30 -6.34
C ARG A 187 6.31 -5.99 -7.30
N TRP A 188 5.33 -6.66 -6.73
CA TRP A 188 4.24 -7.28 -7.49
C TRP A 188 3.33 -6.23 -8.16
N THR A 189 3.20 -5.03 -7.57
CA THR A 189 2.44 -3.91 -8.17
C THR A 189 3.04 -3.51 -9.51
N TYR A 190 4.36 -3.34 -9.57
CA TYR A 190 5.09 -3.04 -10.80
C TYR A 190 4.80 -4.05 -11.92
N LYS A 191 4.68 -5.35 -11.59
CA LYS A 191 4.38 -6.41 -12.57
C LYS A 191 2.98 -6.26 -13.15
N PHE A 192 2.01 -5.86 -12.31
CA PHE A 192 0.65 -5.57 -12.76
C PHE A 192 0.58 -4.30 -13.60
N GLU A 193 1.31 -3.25 -13.24
CA GLU A 193 1.46 -2.03 -14.04
C GLU A 193 2.08 -2.33 -15.41
N GLN A 194 3.18 -3.09 -15.46
CA GLN A 194 3.81 -3.50 -16.72
C GLN A 194 2.88 -4.34 -17.61
N ALA A 195 2.06 -5.22 -17.03
CA ALA A 195 1.07 -5.97 -17.78
C ALA A 195 0.02 -5.02 -18.39
N ALA A 196 -0.50 -4.10 -17.59
CA ALA A 196 -1.44 -3.05 -17.98
C ALA A 196 -0.89 -2.19 -19.15
N GLU A 197 0.28 -1.60 -18.97
CA GLU A 197 0.96 -0.75 -19.96
C GLU A 197 1.18 -1.46 -21.31
N LYS A 198 1.48 -2.76 -21.28
CA LYS A 198 1.75 -3.57 -22.48
C LYS A 198 0.49 -4.17 -23.11
N GLY A 199 -0.69 -3.83 -22.60
CA GLY A 199 -1.98 -4.27 -23.14
C GLY A 199 -2.23 -5.76 -22.93
N ALA A 200 -1.70 -6.34 -21.85
CA ALA A 200 -2.01 -7.69 -21.43
C ALA A 200 -3.50 -7.85 -21.10
N LEU A 201 -4.02 -9.07 -21.26
CA LEU A 201 -5.37 -9.42 -20.82
C LEU A 201 -5.45 -9.61 -19.30
N GLY A 202 -4.41 -10.15 -18.69
CA GLY A 202 -4.35 -10.49 -17.28
C GLY A 202 -2.91 -10.65 -16.79
N ALA A 203 -2.73 -10.68 -15.48
CA ALA A 203 -1.43 -10.94 -14.88
C ALA A 203 -1.53 -11.92 -13.71
N LEU A 204 -0.57 -12.85 -13.64
CA LEU A 204 -0.43 -13.80 -12.55
C LEU A 204 0.99 -13.80 -12.00
N ILE A 205 1.11 -13.66 -10.69
CA ILE A 205 2.37 -13.79 -9.98
C ILE A 205 2.58 -15.24 -9.53
N ILE A 206 3.77 -15.78 -9.77
CA ILE A 206 4.22 -17.03 -9.18
C ILE A 206 4.63 -16.74 -7.74
N HIS A 207 3.88 -17.28 -6.77
CA HIS A 207 4.24 -17.18 -5.35
C HIS A 207 5.36 -18.16 -5.01
N THR A 208 6.41 -17.67 -4.35
CA THR A 208 7.33 -18.48 -3.55
C THR A 208 7.61 -17.75 -2.24
N ASP A 209 7.85 -18.47 -1.15
CA ASP A 209 8.18 -17.87 0.15
C ASP A 209 9.43 -16.98 0.05
N GLU A 210 10.42 -17.40 -0.74
CA GLU A 210 11.68 -16.68 -0.93
C GLU A 210 11.47 -15.34 -1.65
N THR A 211 10.73 -15.32 -2.76
CA THR A 211 10.52 -14.11 -3.57
C THR A 211 9.44 -13.20 -3.02
N ALA A 212 8.47 -13.74 -2.26
CA ALA A 212 7.45 -12.96 -1.57
C ALA A 212 7.95 -12.41 -0.22
N GLY A 213 8.82 -13.16 0.48
CA GLY A 213 9.26 -12.87 1.84
C GLY A 213 8.25 -13.34 2.91
N TYR A 214 7.20 -14.05 2.50
CA TYR A 214 6.13 -14.55 3.36
C TYR A 214 5.41 -15.75 2.73
N GLY A 215 4.79 -16.57 3.58
CA GLY A 215 3.98 -17.72 3.16
C GLY A 215 2.69 -17.33 2.45
N TRP A 216 2.07 -18.30 1.77
CA TRP A 216 0.82 -18.12 1.02
C TRP A 216 -0.33 -17.55 1.87
N ASP A 217 -0.34 -17.84 3.17
CA ASP A 217 -1.37 -17.32 4.10
C ASP A 217 -1.45 -15.79 4.09
N VAL A 218 -0.34 -15.08 3.84
CA VAL A 218 -0.37 -13.62 3.70
C VAL A 218 -1.13 -13.21 2.43
N VAL A 219 -0.87 -13.86 1.29
CA VAL A 219 -1.63 -13.61 0.05
C VAL A 219 -3.11 -13.94 0.25
N ARG A 220 -3.40 -15.10 0.85
CA ARG A 220 -4.77 -15.51 1.16
C ARG A 220 -5.48 -14.47 2.04
N ASN A 221 -4.86 -14.06 3.15
CA ASN A 221 -5.51 -13.19 4.14
C ASN A 221 -5.64 -11.74 3.66
N SER A 222 -4.68 -11.24 2.89
CA SER A 222 -4.71 -9.86 2.38
C SER A 222 -5.73 -9.65 1.26
N TRP A 223 -6.06 -10.69 0.47
CA TRP A 223 -6.97 -10.58 -0.67
C TRP A 223 -8.27 -11.39 -0.55
N SER A 224 -8.49 -12.13 0.54
CA SER A 224 -9.80 -12.72 0.88
C SER A 224 -10.78 -11.73 1.50
N ARG A 225 -10.27 -10.58 1.94
CA ARG A 225 -11.05 -9.48 2.52
C ARG A 225 -11.32 -8.40 1.48
N GLU A 226 -12.06 -7.38 1.90
CA GLU A 226 -12.21 -6.18 1.10
C GLU A 226 -10.84 -5.55 0.83
N ARG A 227 -10.49 -5.41 -0.44
CA ARG A 227 -9.28 -4.71 -0.87
C ARG A 227 -9.54 -3.22 -0.91
N LEU A 228 -8.62 -2.46 -0.35
CA LEU A 228 -8.63 -1.01 -0.39
C LEU A 228 -7.54 -0.54 -1.36
N PHE A 229 -7.89 0.36 -2.26
CA PHE A 229 -6.93 0.99 -3.17
C PHE A 229 -7.33 2.42 -3.45
N VAL A 230 -6.34 3.25 -3.78
CA VAL A 230 -6.59 4.60 -4.29
C VAL A 230 -7.16 4.46 -5.69
N PHE A 231 -8.28 5.13 -5.95
CA PHE A 231 -8.87 5.15 -7.28
C PHE A 231 -8.10 6.12 -8.16
N GLU A 232 -7.51 5.61 -9.24
CA GLU A 232 -6.90 6.41 -10.30
C GLU A 232 -7.76 6.27 -11.55
N ASP A 233 -8.38 7.37 -11.98
CA ASP A 233 -9.10 7.44 -13.25
C ASP A 233 -8.09 7.29 -14.41
N GLU A 234 -8.42 6.45 -15.41
CA GLU A 234 -7.82 6.40 -16.76
C GLU A 234 -6.56 5.53 -17.03
N GLU A 235 -6.16 4.59 -16.18
CA GLU A 235 -5.04 3.69 -16.55
C GLU A 235 -5.49 2.52 -17.47
N PRO A 236 -4.75 2.20 -18.56
CA PRO A 236 -4.96 0.96 -19.28
C PRO A 236 -4.80 -0.20 -18.31
N ALA A 237 -5.70 -1.17 -18.37
CA ALA A 237 -5.70 -2.21 -17.36
C ALA A 237 -5.98 -3.58 -17.93
N THR A 238 -5.32 -4.55 -17.31
CA THR A 238 -5.71 -5.95 -17.38
C THR A 238 -7.17 -6.11 -16.95
N GLN A 239 -7.83 -7.18 -17.40
CA GLN A 239 -9.16 -7.50 -16.90
C GLN A 239 -9.09 -8.05 -15.47
N PHE A 240 -8.09 -8.90 -15.20
CA PHE A 240 -7.86 -9.46 -13.87
C PHE A 240 -6.37 -9.55 -13.54
N ASN A 241 -6.07 -9.48 -12.24
CA ASN A 241 -4.75 -9.76 -11.70
C ASN A 241 -4.87 -10.83 -10.62
N GLY A 242 -3.77 -11.51 -10.33
CA GLY A 242 -3.78 -12.58 -9.35
C GLY A 242 -2.42 -13.17 -9.03
N TRP A 243 -2.47 -14.22 -8.22
CA TRP A 243 -1.34 -15.01 -7.77
C TRP A 243 -1.67 -16.49 -7.90
N LEU A 244 -0.66 -17.29 -8.21
CA LEU A 244 -0.70 -18.75 -8.15
C LEU A 244 0.25 -19.23 -7.07
N THR A 245 -0.16 -20.24 -6.32
CA THR A 245 0.75 -20.97 -5.45
C THR A 245 1.91 -21.57 -6.25
N HIS A 246 3.04 -21.82 -5.57
CA HIS A 246 4.18 -22.51 -6.17
C HIS A 246 3.77 -23.85 -6.80
N ASP A 247 2.95 -24.64 -6.12
CA ASP A 247 2.53 -25.97 -6.59
C ASP A 247 1.68 -25.90 -7.87
N ARG A 248 0.78 -24.91 -7.98
CA ARG A 248 -0.03 -24.72 -9.20
C ARG A 248 0.71 -24.05 -10.32
N SER A 249 1.71 -23.24 -9.99
CA SER A 249 2.69 -22.78 -10.98
C SER A 249 3.48 -23.98 -11.52
N ARG A 250 3.92 -24.92 -10.67
CA ARG A 250 4.62 -26.12 -11.14
C ARG A 250 3.76 -26.94 -12.10
N GLU A 251 2.50 -27.17 -11.77
CA GLU A 251 1.54 -27.85 -12.65
C GLU A 251 1.32 -27.09 -13.97
N LEU A 252 1.14 -25.76 -13.93
CA LEU A 252 1.03 -24.91 -15.12
C LEU A 252 2.21 -25.10 -16.09
N PHE A 253 3.45 -25.03 -15.58
CA PHE A 253 4.63 -25.19 -16.41
C PHE A 253 4.79 -26.63 -16.90
N GLU A 254 4.50 -27.64 -16.07
CA GLU A 254 4.50 -29.06 -16.48
C GLU A 254 3.50 -29.32 -17.63
N MET A 255 2.30 -28.71 -17.58
CA MET A 255 1.31 -28.79 -18.67
C MET A 255 1.84 -28.19 -19.98
N ALA A 256 2.68 -27.15 -19.90
CA ALA A 256 3.36 -26.55 -21.05
C ALA A 256 4.63 -27.31 -21.49
N GLY A 257 4.96 -28.43 -20.83
CA GLY A 257 6.17 -29.22 -21.09
C GLY A 257 7.46 -28.57 -20.58
N LEU A 258 7.35 -27.67 -19.60
CA LEU A 258 8.44 -26.92 -18.99
C LEU A 258 8.65 -27.35 -17.53
N ASN A 259 9.84 -27.07 -16.98
CA ASN A 259 10.13 -27.24 -15.56
C ASN A 259 10.13 -25.87 -14.87
N LEU A 260 9.32 -25.69 -13.82
CA LEU A 260 9.22 -24.39 -13.14
C LEU A 260 10.58 -23.88 -12.62
N GLN A 261 11.40 -24.74 -12.01
CA GLN A 261 12.68 -24.30 -11.46
C GLN A 261 13.62 -23.80 -12.57
N ASP A 262 13.72 -24.52 -13.68
CA ASP A 262 14.52 -24.09 -14.83
C ASP A 262 14.05 -22.72 -15.35
N MET A 263 12.74 -22.42 -15.32
CA MET A 263 12.18 -21.13 -15.75
C MET A 263 12.44 -20.01 -14.75
N LEU A 264 12.39 -20.30 -13.45
CA LEU A 264 12.76 -19.35 -12.40
C LEU A 264 14.26 -19.01 -12.48
N ASP A 265 15.11 -20.00 -12.73
CA ASP A 265 16.56 -19.82 -12.87
C ASP A 265 16.90 -19.08 -14.16
N ALA A 266 16.22 -19.38 -15.28
CA ALA A 266 16.42 -18.69 -16.55
C ALA A 266 16.14 -17.18 -16.46
N ALA A 267 15.17 -16.77 -15.64
CA ALA A 267 14.81 -15.37 -15.41
C ALA A 267 15.89 -14.58 -14.65
N GLU A 268 16.88 -15.23 -14.05
CA GLU A 268 18.06 -14.53 -13.51
C GLU A 268 19.01 -14.03 -14.61
N SER A 269 18.82 -14.40 -15.87
CA SER A 269 19.72 -13.99 -16.95
C SER A 269 19.24 -12.69 -17.62
N PRO A 270 20.09 -11.69 -17.87
CA PRO A 270 19.73 -10.52 -18.69
C PRO A 270 19.43 -10.90 -20.16
N TYR A 271 19.79 -12.13 -20.56
CA TYR A 271 19.49 -12.73 -21.85
C TYR A 271 18.24 -13.61 -21.84
N PHE A 272 17.46 -13.60 -20.76
CA PHE A 272 16.14 -14.22 -20.74
C PHE A 272 15.27 -13.68 -21.89
N GLU A 273 14.48 -14.55 -22.49
CA GLU A 273 13.47 -14.21 -23.49
C GLU A 273 12.12 -14.77 -23.04
N PRO A 274 10.99 -14.05 -23.25
CA PRO A 274 9.66 -14.55 -22.90
C PRO A 274 9.33 -15.89 -23.53
N ILE A 275 8.67 -16.75 -22.75
CA ILE A 275 8.39 -18.13 -23.12
C ILE A 275 6.87 -18.33 -23.20
N PRO A 276 6.30 -18.52 -24.40
CA PRO A 276 4.89 -18.87 -24.54
C PRO A 276 4.60 -20.22 -23.88
N LEU A 277 3.56 -20.27 -23.03
CA LEU A 277 3.11 -21.50 -22.38
C LEU A 277 2.24 -22.32 -23.35
N THR A 278 2.87 -22.81 -24.41
CA THR A 278 2.20 -23.44 -25.56
C THR A 278 1.41 -24.67 -25.12
N GLY A 279 0.16 -24.78 -25.58
CA GLY A 279 -0.73 -25.89 -25.22
C GLY A 279 -1.44 -25.72 -23.88
N VAL A 280 -1.21 -24.59 -23.18
CA VAL A 280 -1.94 -24.23 -21.97
C VAL A 280 -2.70 -22.92 -22.16
N ARG A 281 -3.93 -22.89 -21.68
CA ARG A 281 -4.84 -21.74 -21.73
C ARG A 281 -5.44 -21.51 -20.36
N ILE A 282 -5.95 -20.31 -20.11
CA ILE A 282 -6.61 -19.97 -18.85
C ILE A 282 -8.03 -19.44 -19.07
N ASP A 283 -8.94 -19.94 -18.25
CA ASP A 283 -10.26 -19.36 -18.04
C ASP A 283 -10.28 -18.70 -16.66
N ALA A 284 -10.82 -17.48 -16.57
CA ALA A 284 -11.01 -16.77 -15.32
C ALA A 284 -12.35 -16.02 -15.36
N SER A 285 -13.24 -16.32 -14.40
CA SER A 285 -14.51 -15.61 -14.25
C SER A 285 -14.72 -15.23 -12.80
N MET A 286 -15.12 -13.98 -12.56
CA MET A 286 -15.28 -13.41 -11.22
C MET A 286 -16.17 -12.18 -11.27
N ASP A 287 -16.88 -11.92 -10.19
CA ASP A 287 -17.66 -10.71 -9.98
C ASP A 287 -17.05 -9.89 -8.84
N ALA A 288 -17.30 -8.58 -8.82
CA ALA A 288 -16.88 -7.71 -7.73
C ALA A 288 -17.91 -6.64 -7.41
N VAL A 289 -18.06 -6.36 -6.11
CA VAL A 289 -18.77 -5.18 -5.62
C VAL A 289 -17.75 -4.13 -5.18
N TYR A 290 -18.10 -2.87 -5.43
CA TYR A 290 -17.26 -1.71 -5.09
C TYR A 290 -18.03 -0.75 -4.20
N ARG A 291 -17.31 -0.08 -3.30
CA ARG A 291 -17.84 1.04 -2.51
C ARG A 291 -16.81 2.12 -2.35
N ASP A 292 -17.27 3.36 -2.32
CA ASP A 292 -16.42 4.50 -1.98
C ASP A 292 -16.14 4.50 -0.48
N ILE A 293 -14.91 4.85 -0.14
CA ILE A 293 -14.40 4.90 1.22
C ILE A 293 -13.72 6.25 1.39
N ALA A 294 -14.20 7.02 2.37
CA ALA A 294 -13.56 8.26 2.77
C ALA A 294 -12.53 7.93 3.85
N GLY A 295 -11.30 7.58 3.44
CA GLY A 295 -10.18 7.43 4.36
C GLY A 295 -9.61 8.80 4.74
N GLN A 296 -8.84 8.87 5.83
CA GLN A 296 -8.28 10.13 6.31
C GLN A 296 -6.83 10.01 6.73
N ASN A 297 -5.93 10.83 6.17
CA ASN A 297 -4.64 11.08 6.79
C ASN A 297 -4.79 12.09 7.93
N VAL A 298 -3.95 11.98 8.96
CA VAL A 298 -3.81 12.99 10.03
C VAL A 298 -2.44 13.67 9.91
N VAL A 299 -2.44 14.97 9.69
CA VAL A 299 -1.25 15.79 9.44
C VAL A 299 -1.16 16.88 10.51
N GLY A 300 -0.16 16.74 11.37
CA GLY A 300 0.26 17.78 12.32
C GLY A 300 1.55 18.47 11.85
N LYS A 301 1.73 19.73 12.22
CA LYS A 301 2.92 20.52 11.91
C LYS A 301 3.48 21.20 13.15
N ILE A 302 4.81 21.22 13.26
CA ILE A 302 5.53 22.08 14.19
C ILE A 302 6.30 23.10 13.36
N THR A 303 5.93 24.38 13.48
CA THR A 303 6.58 25.45 12.71
C THR A 303 8.01 25.68 13.22
N GLY A 304 8.99 25.51 12.33
CA GLY A 304 10.40 25.76 12.63
C GLY A 304 10.69 27.21 12.98
N SER A 305 11.71 27.44 13.82
CA SER A 305 12.10 28.79 14.27
C SER A 305 13.11 29.49 13.36
N ASP A 306 13.74 28.78 12.43
CA ASP A 306 14.75 29.33 11.53
C ASP A 306 14.06 29.91 10.27
N PRO A 307 14.10 31.24 10.06
CA PRO A 307 13.45 31.87 8.91
C PRO A 307 14.14 31.53 7.57
N GLU A 308 15.41 31.09 7.57
CA GLU A 308 16.10 30.70 6.34
C GLU A 308 15.65 29.31 5.86
N LEU A 309 15.21 28.45 6.79
CA LEU A 309 14.75 27.08 6.53
C LEU A 309 13.22 26.95 6.57
N ALA A 310 12.48 28.06 6.55
CA ALA A 310 11.03 28.06 6.72
C ALA A 310 10.25 27.27 5.65
N GLU A 311 10.87 27.07 4.48
CA GLU A 311 10.31 26.29 3.36
C GLU A 311 10.79 24.82 3.35
N GLU A 312 11.64 24.43 4.29
CA GLU A 312 12.11 23.05 4.44
C GLU A 312 11.23 22.28 5.44
N ALA A 313 10.94 21.03 5.11
CA ALA A 313 10.16 20.14 5.97
C ALA A 313 10.93 18.86 6.27
N VAL A 314 10.86 18.43 7.53
CA VAL A 314 11.24 17.07 7.93
C VAL A 314 9.94 16.31 8.16
N VAL A 315 9.72 15.25 7.39
CA VAL A 315 8.51 14.43 7.50
C VAL A 315 8.79 13.21 8.37
N PHE A 316 7.97 13.03 9.39
CA PHE A 316 7.90 11.80 10.19
C PHE A 316 6.51 11.20 9.99
N SER A 317 6.43 9.91 9.69
CA SER A 317 5.17 9.27 9.31
C SER A 317 5.02 7.87 9.92
N ALA A 318 3.76 7.47 10.02
CA ALA A 318 3.25 6.19 10.48
C ALA A 318 1.89 6.01 9.80
N HIS A 319 1.44 4.76 9.58
CA HIS A 319 0.05 4.48 9.21
C HIS A 319 -0.73 4.09 10.46
N HIS A 320 -1.99 4.51 10.60
CA HIS A 320 -2.78 4.24 11.81
C HIS A 320 -3.85 3.17 11.58
N ASP A 321 -4.13 2.82 10.32
CA ASP A 321 -5.08 1.79 9.95
C ASP A 321 -4.53 0.39 10.28
N HIS A 322 -5.45 -0.58 10.38
CA HIS A 322 -5.12 -2.00 10.45
C HIS A 322 -6.24 -2.86 9.80
N LEU A 323 -6.02 -4.17 9.73
CA LEU A 323 -6.87 -5.20 9.13
C LEU A 323 -8.29 -5.34 9.72
N GLY A 324 -8.59 -4.75 10.87
CA GLY A 324 -9.92 -4.76 11.49
C GLY A 324 -10.36 -6.08 12.08
N ILE A 325 -11.60 -6.46 11.76
CA ILE A 325 -12.25 -7.68 12.21
C ILE A 325 -12.33 -8.64 11.03
N GLY A 326 -11.92 -9.89 11.23
CA GLY A 326 -11.95 -10.92 10.19
C GLY A 326 -12.24 -12.30 10.76
N ASP A 327 -11.76 -13.34 10.06
CA ASP A 327 -11.95 -14.72 10.49
C ASP A 327 -11.29 -14.97 11.86
N PRO A 328 -11.98 -15.64 12.81
CA PRO A 328 -11.42 -15.89 14.13
C PRO A 328 -10.17 -16.78 14.10
N VAL A 329 -9.12 -16.35 14.80
CA VAL A 329 -7.93 -17.13 15.11
C VAL A 329 -7.93 -17.41 16.62
N ASP A 330 -7.88 -18.69 17.01
CA ASP A 330 -7.94 -19.12 18.41
C ASP A 330 -9.13 -18.56 19.22
N GLY A 331 -10.22 -18.20 18.53
CA GLY A 331 -11.45 -17.66 19.13
C GLY A 331 -11.55 -16.14 19.15
N ASP A 332 -10.53 -15.42 18.66
CA ASP A 332 -10.52 -13.96 18.53
C ASP A 332 -10.57 -13.53 17.05
N SER A 333 -11.48 -12.62 16.73
CA SER A 333 -11.68 -12.10 15.37
C SER A 333 -11.03 -10.73 15.13
N ILE A 334 -10.52 -10.08 16.18
CA ILE A 334 -9.97 -8.73 16.09
C ILE A 334 -8.48 -8.80 15.77
N PHE A 335 -8.07 -8.07 14.74
CA PHE A 335 -6.68 -7.88 14.38
C PHE A 335 -6.25 -6.53 14.95
N ASN A 336 -5.90 -6.52 16.24
CA ASN A 336 -5.69 -5.31 17.05
C ASN A 336 -4.56 -4.38 16.58
N GLY A 337 -3.54 -4.91 15.91
CA GLY A 337 -2.52 -4.08 15.29
C GLY A 337 -1.54 -3.40 16.20
N ALA A 338 -1.13 -4.07 17.28
CA ALA A 338 -0.14 -3.56 18.23
C ALA A 338 1.26 -3.38 17.59
N TRP A 339 1.67 -4.23 16.66
CA TRP A 339 2.99 -4.14 16.01
C TRP A 339 2.96 -3.43 14.65
N ASP A 340 1.80 -3.39 13.99
CA ASP A 340 1.68 -2.94 12.59
C ASP A 340 0.46 -2.03 12.38
N ASN A 341 0.30 -0.88 13.02
CA ASN A 341 1.36 0.03 13.48
C ASN A 341 0.78 0.98 14.56
N ALA A 342 0.47 0.43 15.74
CA ALA A 342 0.00 1.19 16.90
C ALA A 342 1.13 2.02 17.55
#